data_AF-A4FBU0-F1
#
_entry.id   AF-A4FBU0-F1
#
_cell.length_a   1.000
_cell.length_b   1.000
_cell.length_c   1.000
_cell.angle_alpha   90.00
_cell.angle_beta   90.00
_cell.angle_gamma   90.00
#
_symmetry.space_group_name_H-M   'P 1'
#
loop_
_entity.id
_entity.type
_entity.pdbx_description
1 polymer ?
#
loop_
_entity_poly.entity_id
_entity_poly.type
_entity_poly.pdbx_seq_one_letter_code
_entity_poly.pdbx_strand_id
1 'polypeptide(L)'
;MGYGFFAADLQAMRTAEQGVRDAVKELAEMSGGGGIGDAMGASGHGLVQECMDNAPRIGSGGMLPAMLIGFADKWSWGTRFLVEDGVAAADALAEVRAEYLATDQAAIRALGGVHQARQG
;
A
#
# COMPACT_ATOMS: atom_id res chain seq x y z
N MET A 1 11.36 -37.71 -10.57
CA MET A 1 10.66 -37.04 -9.45
C MET A 1 11.46 -35.81 -9.08
N GLY A 2 11.05 -34.63 -9.55
CA GLY A 2 11.84 -33.41 -9.44
C GLY A 2 11.02 -32.32 -8.75
N TYR A 3 11.36 -32.07 -7.50
CA TYR A 3 11.05 -30.91 -6.64
C TYR A 3 10.02 -29.92 -7.17
N GLY A 4 8.77 -30.08 -6.72
CA GLY A 4 7.84 -28.97 -6.59
C GLY A 4 8.32 -28.03 -5.48
N PHE A 5 9.41 -27.31 -5.73
CA PHE A 5 9.75 -26.14 -4.94
C PHE A 5 8.62 -25.14 -5.22
N PHE A 6 7.98 -24.63 -4.17
CA PHE A 6 6.96 -23.60 -4.29
C PHE A 6 7.47 -22.50 -5.21
N ALA A 7 7.05 -22.51 -6.48
CA ALA A 7 7.38 -21.48 -7.43
C ALA A 7 6.56 -20.27 -7.01
N ALA A 8 7.17 -19.41 -6.18
CA ALA A 8 6.56 -18.14 -5.82
C ALA A 8 6.30 -17.37 -7.12
N ASP A 9 5.03 -17.07 -7.38
CA ASP A 9 4.64 -16.29 -8.55
C ASP A 9 5.03 -14.82 -8.31
N LEU A 10 6.23 -14.47 -8.76
CA LEU A 10 6.78 -13.13 -8.62
C LEU A 10 5.96 -12.08 -9.38
N GLN A 11 5.20 -12.49 -10.40
CA GLN A 11 4.32 -11.60 -11.14
C GLN A 11 3.03 -11.34 -10.39
N ALA A 12 2.46 -12.36 -9.74
CA ALA A 12 1.36 -12.18 -8.79
C ALA A 12 1.78 -11.30 -7.60
N MET A 13 2.98 -11.50 -7.04
CA MET A 13 3.51 -10.64 -5.96
C MET A 13 3.66 -9.19 -6.39
N ARG A 14 4.20 -8.92 -7.58
CA ARG A 14 4.30 -7.56 -8.13
C ARG A 14 2.93 -6.92 -8.36
N THR A 15 1.96 -7.71 -8.81
CA THR A 15 0.58 -7.24 -9.06
C THR A 15 -0.10 -6.90 -7.74
N ALA A 16 0.07 -7.74 -6.71
CA ALA A 16 -0.42 -7.48 -5.36
C ALA A 16 0.25 -6.24 -4.74
N GLU A 17 1.56 -6.10 -4.88
CA GLU A 17 2.31 -4.90 -4.45
C GLU A 17 1.71 -3.63 -5.05
N GLN A 18 1.53 -3.60 -6.38
CA GLN A 18 0.95 -2.45 -7.07
C GLN A 18 -0.48 -2.17 -6.61
N GLY A 19 -1.33 -3.21 -6.51
CA GLY A 19 -2.71 -3.04 -6.07
C GLY A 19 -2.82 -2.48 -4.65
N VAL A 20 -1.94 -2.90 -3.73
CA VAL A 20 -1.88 -2.35 -2.37
C VAL A 20 -1.43 -0.89 -2.41
N ARG A 21 -0.41 -0.54 -3.20
CA ARG A 21 0.05 0.84 -3.34
C ARG A 21 -1.03 1.76 -3.93
N ASP A 22 -1.79 1.28 -4.91
CA ASP A 22 -2.90 2.02 -5.51
C ASP A 22 -4.03 2.25 -4.51
N ALA A 23 -4.42 1.22 -3.74
CA ALA A 23 -5.43 1.33 -2.69
C ALA A 23 -4.99 2.28 -1.56
N VAL A 24 -3.73 2.20 -1.13
CA VAL A 24 -3.14 3.13 -0.14
C VAL A 24 -3.21 4.57 -0.64
N LYS A 25 -2.88 4.79 -1.91
CA LYS A 25 -2.94 6.12 -2.53
C LYS A 25 -4.37 6.66 -2.54
N GLU A 26 -5.34 5.87 -2.98
CA GLU A 26 -6.75 6.27 -2.95
C GLU A 26 -7.24 6.58 -1.53
N LEU A 27 -6.90 5.74 -0.55
CA LEU A 27 -7.26 5.97 0.85
C LEU A 27 -6.60 7.23 1.43
N ALA A 28 -5.34 7.49 1.10
CA ALA A 28 -4.63 8.69 1.52
C ALA A 28 -5.30 9.96 0.96
N GLU A 29 -5.65 9.96 -0.32
CA GLU A 29 -6.39 11.06 -0.98
C GLU A 29 -7.76 11.30 -0.32
N MET A 30 -8.51 10.23 0.01
CA MET A 30 -9.82 10.32 0.66
C MET A 30 -9.76 10.78 2.13
N SER A 31 -8.67 10.46 2.84
CA SER A 31 -8.52 10.76 4.27
C SER A 31 -8.41 12.27 4.58
N GLY A 32 -8.13 13.11 3.58
CA GLY A 32 -8.00 14.56 3.73
C GLY A 32 -6.78 15.02 4.55
N GLY A 33 -5.90 14.09 4.95
CA GLY A 33 -4.63 14.42 5.59
C GLY A 33 -3.59 14.78 4.54
N GLY A 34 -3.28 16.07 4.39
CA GLY A 34 -2.09 16.53 3.69
C GLY A 34 -0.86 15.92 4.37
N GLY A 35 -0.37 14.80 3.83
CA GLY A 35 0.59 13.99 4.59
C GLY A 35 1.07 12.68 3.96
N ILE A 36 0.95 12.49 2.65
CA ILE A 36 1.86 11.63 1.86
C ILE A 36 2.08 12.34 0.51
N GLY A 37 2.96 13.34 0.52
CA GLY A 37 3.32 14.14 -0.66
C GLY A 37 2.24 15.14 -1.07
N ASP A 38 2.53 16.44 -0.95
CA ASP A 38 1.71 17.56 -1.41
C ASP A 38 1.49 17.62 -2.95
N ALA A 39 1.52 16.49 -3.63
CA ALA A 39 1.35 16.40 -5.06
C ALA A 39 0.80 15.03 -5.46
N MET A 40 -0.51 14.84 -5.33
CA MET A 40 -1.36 14.16 -6.32
C MET A 40 -2.76 13.94 -5.73
N GLY A 41 -3.79 14.47 -6.41
CA GLY A 41 -5.19 14.30 -6.01
C GLY A 41 -6.03 15.54 -6.27
N ALA A 42 -6.00 16.05 -7.50
CA ALA A 42 -6.94 17.08 -7.93
C ALA A 42 -8.37 16.51 -7.85
N SER A 43 -9.25 17.20 -7.10
CA SER A 43 -10.73 17.28 -7.24
C SER A 43 -11.56 16.87 -6.01
N GLY A 44 -10.99 16.27 -4.97
CA GLY A 44 -11.76 15.87 -3.78
C GLY A 44 -11.42 16.74 -2.58
N HIS A 45 -12.35 17.58 -2.11
CA HIS A 45 -12.30 18.02 -0.72
C HIS A 45 -12.36 16.74 0.12
N GLY A 46 -11.24 16.31 0.73
CA GLY A 46 -11.17 15.02 1.45
C GLY A 46 -12.31 14.89 2.48
N LEU A 47 -12.68 13.67 2.87
CA LEU A 47 -13.88 13.43 3.70
C LEU A 47 -13.88 14.27 5.00
N VAL A 48 -12.70 14.48 5.58
CA VAL A 48 -12.51 15.35 6.76
C VAL A 48 -12.87 16.80 6.44
N GLN A 49 -12.37 17.33 5.32
CA GLN A 49 -12.66 18.70 4.90
C GLN A 49 -14.16 18.88 4.60
N GLU A 50 -14.78 17.94 3.89
CA GLU A 50 -16.23 17.93 3.65
C GLU A 50 -17.03 17.89 4.96
N CYS A 51 -16.59 17.11 5.95
CA CYS A 51 -17.22 17.09 7.26
C CYS A 51 -17.10 18.44 7.98
N MET A 52 -15.93 19.09 7.94
CA MET A 52 -15.71 20.41 8.54
C MET A 52 -16.51 21.51 7.83
N ASP A 53 -16.56 21.49 6.49
CA ASP A 53 -17.25 22.49 5.68
C ASP A 53 -18.78 22.39 5.79
N ASN A 54 -19.31 21.17 5.99
CA ASN A 54 -20.74 20.94 6.11
C ASN A 54 -21.25 20.85 7.55
N ALA A 55 -20.39 20.68 8.56
CA ALA A 55 -20.81 20.69 9.98
C ALA A 55 -21.63 21.93 10.38
N PRO A 56 -21.30 23.16 9.92
CA PRO A 56 -22.11 24.34 10.22
C PRO A 56 -23.48 24.35 9.51
N ARG A 57 -23.63 23.62 8.40
CA ARG A 57 -24.84 23.58 7.57
C ARG A 57 -25.91 22.64 8.12
N ILE A 58 -25.50 21.66 8.93
CA ILE A 58 -26.40 20.67 9.55
C ILE A 58 -26.98 21.12 10.91
N GLY A 59 -26.66 22.35 11.35
CA GLY A 59 -27.29 23.01 12.50
C GLY A 59 -26.34 23.93 13.27
N SER A 60 -26.85 25.03 13.82
CA SER A 60 -26.05 25.98 14.61
C SER A 60 -25.91 25.51 16.06
N GLY A 61 -24.89 24.69 16.34
CA GLY A 61 -24.43 24.43 17.72
C GLY A 61 -25.11 23.28 18.47
N GLY A 62 -25.43 22.18 17.77
CA GLY A 62 -26.02 20.98 18.37
C GLY A 62 -25.10 19.75 18.36
N MET A 63 -25.62 18.65 18.88
CA MET A 63 -24.96 17.33 18.90
C MET A 63 -24.61 16.80 17.49
N LEU A 64 -25.40 17.14 16.47
CA LEU A 64 -25.21 16.70 15.09
C LEU A 64 -23.90 17.21 14.44
N PRO A 65 -23.62 18.53 14.42
CA PRO A 65 -22.31 19.06 14.00
C PRO A 65 -21.14 18.41 14.75
N ALA A 66 -21.24 18.25 16.07
CA ALA A 66 -20.20 17.64 16.89
C ALA A 66 -19.97 16.15 16.55
N MET A 67 -21.03 15.40 16.25
CA MET A 67 -20.92 14.01 15.81
C MET A 67 -20.27 13.88 14.44
N LEU A 68 -20.57 14.80 13.50
CA LEU A 68 -19.94 14.79 12.18
C LEU A 68 -18.43 15.07 12.27
N ILE A 69 -18.03 16.03 13.11
CA ILE A 69 -16.63 16.32 13.41
C ILE A 69 -15.95 15.12 14.09
N GLY A 70 -16.60 14.50 15.08
CA GLY A 70 -16.06 13.33 15.77
C GLY A 70 -15.95 12.08 14.87
N PHE A 71 -16.85 11.95 13.89
CA PHE A 71 -16.73 10.93 12.85
C PHE A 71 -15.51 11.17 11.96
N ALA A 72 -15.32 12.40 11.49
CA ALA A 72 -14.18 12.78 10.64
C ALA A 72 -12.84 12.51 11.33
N ASP A 73 -12.72 12.82 12.63
CA ASP A 73 -11.52 12.56 13.42
C ASP A 73 -11.20 11.06 13.51
N LYS A 74 -12.20 10.24 13.87
CA LYS A 74 -12.04 8.78 13.92
C LYS A 74 -11.73 8.16 12.56
N TRP A 75 -12.34 8.68 11.50
CA TRP A 75 -12.07 8.27 10.12
C TRP A 75 -10.62 8.57 9.72
N SER A 76 -10.15 9.80 9.98
CA SER A 76 -8.76 10.20 9.69
C SER A 76 -7.77 9.32 10.44
N TRP A 77 -8.04 9.04 11.72
CA TRP A 77 -7.20 8.14 12.51
C TRP A 77 -7.21 6.72 11.94
N GLY A 78 -8.38 6.13 11.69
CA GLY A 78 -8.47 4.75 11.17
C GLY A 78 -7.83 4.58 9.78
N THR A 79 -8.01 5.55 8.88
CA THR A 79 -7.41 5.53 7.54
C THR A 79 -5.89 5.63 7.59
N ARG A 80 -5.32 6.36 8.55
CA ARG A 80 -3.87 6.40 8.77
C ARG A 80 -3.29 5.02 9.09
N PHE A 81 -3.93 4.24 9.97
CA PHE A 81 -3.47 2.87 10.25
C PHE A 81 -3.55 1.98 9.02
N LEU A 82 -4.63 2.08 8.24
CA LEU A 82 -4.77 1.30 7.01
C LEU A 82 -3.72 1.65 5.96
N VAL A 83 -3.36 2.94 5.86
CA VAL A 83 -2.29 3.43 4.99
C VAL A 83 -0.93 2.92 5.47
N GLU A 84 -0.61 3.06 6.76
CA GLU A 84 0.66 2.58 7.35
C GLU A 84 0.82 1.06 7.19
N ASP A 85 -0.22 0.28 7.51
CA ASP A 85 -0.24 -1.18 7.36
C ASP A 85 -0.14 -1.59 5.88
N GLY A 86 -0.83 -0.88 4.99
CA GLY A 86 -0.78 -1.11 3.55
C GLY A 86 0.61 -0.86 2.96
N VAL A 87 1.29 0.21 3.36
CA VAL A 87 2.67 0.48 2.97
C VAL A 87 3.59 -0.64 3.45
N ALA A 88 3.49 -1.05 4.71
CA ALA A 88 4.30 -2.13 5.27
C ALA A 88 4.08 -3.46 4.52
N ALA A 89 2.82 -3.77 4.16
CA ALA A 89 2.50 -4.96 3.36
C ALA A 89 3.09 -4.90 1.94
N ALA A 90 3.01 -3.75 1.27
CA ALA A 90 3.60 -3.57 -0.06
C ALA A 90 5.13 -3.69 -0.02
N ASP A 91 5.78 -3.13 1.01
CA ASP A 91 7.23 -3.22 1.16
C ASP A 91 7.68 -4.65 1.46
N ALA A 92 6.95 -5.40 2.31
CA ALA A 92 7.22 -6.81 2.54
C ALA A 92 7.09 -7.66 1.27
N LEU A 93 6.08 -7.39 0.42
CA LEU A 93 5.94 -8.07 -0.88
C LEU A 93 7.12 -7.76 -1.82
N ALA A 94 7.61 -6.52 -1.81
CA ALA A 94 8.76 -6.12 -2.60
C ALA A 94 10.06 -6.78 -2.12
N GLU A 95 10.28 -6.85 -0.81
CA GLU A 95 11.44 -7.49 -0.19
C GLU A 95 11.48 -8.99 -0.49
N VAL A 96 10.38 -9.70 -0.27
CA VAL A 96 10.28 -11.15 -0.57
C VAL A 96 10.55 -11.40 -2.05
N ARG A 97 9.98 -10.59 -2.95
CA ARG A 97 10.24 -10.71 -4.40
C ARG A 97 11.72 -10.50 -4.72
N ALA A 98 12.39 -9.54 -4.09
CA ALA A 98 13.81 -9.29 -4.29
C ALA A 98 14.68 -10.47 -3.82
N GLU A 99 14.34 -11.08 -2.68
CA GLU A 99 15.05 -12.25 -2.14
C GLU A 99 14.92 -13.48 -3.07
N TYR A 100 13.71 -13.73 -3.60
CA TYR A 100 13.51 -14.79 -4.58
C TYR A 100 14.31 -14.57 -5.86
N LEU A 101 14.34 -13.34 -6.39
CA LEU A 101 15.14 -13.00 -7.57
C LEU A 101 16.64 -13.17 -7.33
N ALA A 102 17.14 -12.77 -6.15
CA ALA A 102 18.54 -12.95 -5.78
C ALA A 102 18.92 -14.44 -5.69
N THR A 103 18.02 -15.24 -5.10
CA THR A 103 18.19 -16.70 -4.98
C THR A 103 18.22 -17.37 -6.35
N ASP A 104 17.31 -16.99 -7.25
CA ASP A 104 17.27 -17.54 -8.61
C ASP A 104 18.54 -17.17 -9.42
N GLN A 105 19.00 -15.93 -9.31
CA GLN A 105 20.26 -15.50 -9.92
C GLN A 105 21.47 -16.27 -9.37
N ALA A 106 21.52 -16.53 -8.06
CA ALA A 106 22.58 -17.32 -7.45
C ALA A 106 22.56 -18.78 -7.95
N ALA A 107 21.37 -19.38 -8.06
CA ALA A 107 21.19 -20.72 -8.60
C ALA A 107 21.64 -20.82 -10.06
N ILE A 108 21.27 -19.84 -10.91
CA ILE A 108 21.69 -19.76 -12.31
C ILE A 108 23.22 -19.67 -12.41
N ARG A 109 23.87 -18.82 -11.60
CA ARG A 109 25.33 -18.68 -11.60
C ARG A 109 26.02 -19.98 -11.17
N ALA A 110 25.51 -20.66 -10.14
CA ALA A 110 26.06 -21.93 -9.68
C ALA A 110 25.94 -23.01 -10.76
N LEU A 111 24.79 -23.12 -11.42
CA LEU A 111 24.58 -24.08 -12.51
C LEU A 111 25.43 -23.77 -13.73
N GLY A 112 25.57 -22.51 -14.12
CA GLY A 112 26.44 -22.07 -15.21
C GLY A 112 27.92 -22.38 -14.95
N GLY A 113 28.39 -22.15 -13.72
CA GLY A 113 29.77 -22.48 -13.31
C GLY A 113 30.05 -23.98 -13.31
N VAL A 114 29.07 -24.81 -12.89
CA VAL A 114 29.18 -26.27 -12.96
C VAL A 114 29.22 -26.77 -14.41
N HIS A 115 28.53 -26.12 -15.34
CA HIS A 115 28.56 -26.50 -16.75
C HIS A 115 29.90 -26.19 -17.43
N GLN A 116 30.53 -25.05 -17.08
CA GLN A 116 31.87 -24.70 -17.56
C GLN A 116 32.97 -25.63 -16.99
N ALA A 117 32.88 -25.99 -15.71
CA ALA A 117 33.84 -26.90 -15.06
C ALA A 117 33.77 -28.35 -15.59
N ARG A 118 32.72 -28.71 -16.32
CA ARG A 118 32.52 -30.05 -16.90
C ARG A 118 32.99 -30.17 -18.36
N GLN A 119 33.34 -29.05 -19.00
CA GLN A 119 33.79 -29.00 -20.40
C GLN A 119 35.28 -28.65 -20.59
N GLY A 120 35.99 -28.30 -19.51
CA GLY A 120 37.46 -28.12 -19.50
C GLY A 120 38.14 -29.27 -18.78
#